data_AF-A0A9X9F0N5-F1
#
_entry.id   AF-A0A9X9F0N5-F1
#
_cell.length_a   1.000
_cell.length_b   1.000
_cell.length_c   1.000
_cell.angle_alpha   90.00
_cell.angle_beta   90.00
_cell.angle_gamma   90.00
#
_symmetry.space_group_name_H-M   'P 1'
#
loop_
_entity.id
_entity.type
_entity.pdbx_description
1 polymer ?
#
loop_
_entity_poly.entity_id
_entity_poly.type
_entity_poly.pdbx_seq_one_letter_code
_entity_poly.pdbx_strand_id
1 'polypeptide(L)'
;GILKAGGAYVVLDPLYPKSRLEYMIEDAGIQFVVTAEGQEGHFAHVEMVRLEELTVESVIAPTRQINPENLAYIVYTSGSTGKPKGVMVEYRSLMNMVSWHQEVYHISAEDRATQIA
;
A
#
# COMPACT_ATOMS: atom_id res chain seq x y z
N GLY A 1 8.32 -4.37 2.28
CA GLY A 1 8.26 -5.30 1.13
C GLY A 1 7.94 -4.56 -0.15
N ILE A 2 6.67 -4.24 -0.38
CA ILE A 2 6.12 -3.71 -1.64
C ILE A 2 6.91 -2.54 -2.24
N LEU A 3 7.08 -1.46 -1.46
CA LEU A 3 7.83 -0.27 -1.87
C LEU A 3 9.28 -0.59 -2.27
N LYS A 4 10.01 -1.36 -1.44
CA LYS A 4 11.39 -1.80 -1.75
C LYS A 4 11.45 -2.71 -2.99
N ALA A 5 10.39 -3.48 -3.23
CA ALA A 5 10.25 -4.28 -4.42
C ALA A 5 9.88 -3.44 -5.65
N GLY A 6 9.68 -2.12 -5.55
CA GLY A 6 9.32 -1.21 -6.64
C GLY A 6 7.84 -1.26 -7.05
N GLY A 7 6.98 -1.81 -6.20
CA GLY A 7 5.53 -1.80 -6.40
C GLY A 7 4.85 -0.65 -5.64
N ALA A 8 3.61 -0.34 -6.03
CA ALA A 8 2.69 0.49 -5.27
C ALA A 8 1.73 -0.39 -4.47
N TYR A 9 1.35 0.03 -3.27
CA TYR A 9 0.32 -0.68 -2.49
C TYR A 9 -1.05 0.00 -2.61
N VAL A 10 -2.10 -0.81 -2.54
CA VAL A 10 -3.48 -0.34 -2.43
C VAL A 10 -3.98 -0.70 -1.04
N VAL A 11 -4.61 0.25 -0.36
CA VAL A 11 -5.23 -0.04 0.95
C VAL A 11 -6.57 -0.73 0.71
N LEU A 12 -6.69 -1.98 1.15
CA LEU A 12 -7.91 -2.76 1.12
C LEU A 12 -8.40 -2.95 2.57
N ASP A 13 -9.60 -2.46 2.87
CA ASP A 13 -10.23 -2.69 4.17
C ASP A 13 -11.00 -4.02 4.14
N PRO A 14 -10.63 -5.03 4.94
CA PRO A 14 -11.31 -6.33 4.95
C PRO A 14 -12.77 -6.25 5.41
N LEU A 15 -13.19 -5.17 6.06
CA LEU A 15 -14.59 -4.93 6.43
C LEU A 15 -15.45 -4.48 5.25
N TYR A 16 -14.86 -4.16 4.10
CA TYR A 16 -15.61 -3.83 2.90
C TYR A 16 -16.31 -5.07 2.32
N PRO A 17 -17.51 -4.89 1.72
CA PRO A 17 -18.16 -5.98 1.00
C PRO A 17 -17.23 -6.57 -0.06
N LYS A 18 -17.26 -7.90 -0.22
CA LYS A 18 -16.40 -8.63 -1.17
C LYS A 18 -16.43 -8.04 -2.58
N SER A 19 -17.60 -7.68 -3.09
CA SER A 19 -17.76 -7.07 -4.42
C SER A 19 -17.03 -5.74 -4.58
N ARG A 20 -16.88 -4.97 -3.50
CA ARG A 20 -16.11 -3.72 -3.50
C ARG A 20 -14.61 -4.01 -3.57
N LEU A 21 -14.14 -5.01 -2.84
CA LEU A 21 -12.75 -5.45 -2.88
C LEU A 21 -12.38 -6.01 -4.26
N GLU A 22 -13.24 -6.86 -4.83
CA GLU A 22 -13.09 -7.38 -6.20
C GLU A 22 -12.99 -6.25 -7.23
N TYR A 23 -13.87 -5.24 -7.15
CA TYR A 23 -13.78 -4.06 -8.01
C TYR A 23 -12.44 -3.32 -7.85
N MET A 24 -11.99 -3.05 -6.63
CA MET A 24 -10.74 -2.32 -6.38
C MET A 24 -9.51 -3.09 -6.88
N ILE A 25 -9.53 -4.42 -6.75
CA ILE A 25 -8.50 -5.32 -7.24
C ILE A 25 -8.43 -5.29 -8.77
N GLU A 26 -9.58 -5.40 -9.44
CA GLU A 26 -9.67 -5.38 -10.89
C GLU A 26 -9.28 -4.01 -11.47
N ASP A 27 -9.83 -2.92 -10.92
CA ASP A 27 -9.60 -1.54 -11.39
C ASP A 27 -8.14 -1.10 -11.23
N ALA A 28 -7.48 -1.50 -10.13
CA ALA A 28 -6.06 -1.21 -9.92
C ALA A 28 -5.10 -2.22 -10.57
N GLY A 29 -5.61 -3.28 -11.21
CA GLY A 29 -4.77 -4.33 -11.81
C GLY A 29 -3.86 -5.04 -10.79
N ILE A 30 -4.37 -5.29 -9.58
CA ILE A 30 -3.58 -5.89 -8.49
C ILE A 30 -3.23 -7.34 -8.86
N GLN A 31 -1.95 -7.68 -8.79
CA GLN A 31 -1.45 -9.04 -9.04
C GLN A 31 -1.22 -9.85 -7.76
N PHE A 32 -0.95 -9.16 -6.64
CA PHE A 32 -0.65 -9.77 -5.36
C PHE A 32 -1.47 -9.09 -4.25
N VAL A 33 -2.11 -9.87 -3.39
CA VAL A 33 -2.74 -9.38 -2.16
C VAL A 33 -1.98 -9.94 -0.98
N VAL A 34 -1.38 -9.03 -0.20
CA VAL A 34 -0.73 -9.37 1.07
C VAL A 34 -1.81 -9.39 2.15
N THR A 35 -1.93 -10.51 2.86
CA THR A 35 -2.92 -10.70 3.93
C THR A 35 -2.27 -11.27 5.20
N ALA A 36 -3.02 -11.24 6.30
CA ALA A 36 -2.65 -11.81 7.58
C ALA A 36 -3.72 -12.81 8.05
N GLU A 37 -3.39 -13.58 9.07
CA GLU A 37 -4.27 -14.59 9.68
C GLU A 37 -5.66 -14.00 10.04
N GLY A 38 -6.71 -14.70 9.63
CA GLY A 38 -8.10 -14.29 9.89
C GLY A 38 -8.64 -13.19 8.98
N GLN A 39 -7.84 -12.70 8.02
CA GLN A 39 -8.27 -11.79 6.96
C GLN A 39 -8.18 -12.47 5.59
N GLU A 40 -8.28 -13.79 5.53
CA GLU A 40 -8.18 -14.51 4.28
C GLU A 40 -9.39 -14.25 3.38
N GLY A 41 -9.12 -13.74 2.18
CA GLY A 41 -10.06 -13.68 1.08
C GLY A 41 -9.57 -14.54 -0.08
N HIS A 42 -10.49 -14.97 -0.93
CA HIS A 42 -10.13 -15.54 -2.23
C HIS A 42 -10.68 -14.64 -3.34
N PHE A 43 -9.75 -14.11 -4.14
CA PHE A 43 -10.02 -13.26 -5.29
C PHE A 43 -9.52 -13.96 -6.54
N ALA A 44 -10.32 -13.91 -7.61
CA ALA A 44 -9.92 -14.51 -8.88
C ALA A 44 -8.72 -13.76 -9.47
N HIS A 45 -7.80 -14.49 -10.10
CA HIS A 45 -6.66 -13.93 -10.86
C HIS A 45 -5.64 -13.12 -10.05
N VAL A 46 -5.59 -13.31 -8.72
CA VAL A 46 -4.62 -12.65 -7.83
C VAL A 46 -3.91 -13.69 -6.99
N GLU A 47 -2.60 -13.50 -6.80
CA GLU A 47 -1.81 -14.32 -5.88
C GLU A 47 -1.95 -13.81 -4.44
N MET A 48 -2.36 -14.70 -3.54
CA MET A 48 -2.48 -14.38 -2.13
C MET A 48 -1.15 -14.65 -1.43
N VAL A 49 -0.59 -13.63 -0.78
CA VAL A 49 0.66 -13.73 0.00
C VAL A 49 0.31 -13.57 1.47
N ARG A 50 0.41 -14.66 2.23
CA ARG A 50 0.16 -14.63 3.69
C ARG A 50 1.43 -14.25 4.43
N LEU A 51 1.35 -13.26 5.31
CA LEU A 51 2.50 -12.76 6.05
C LEU A 51 3.13 -13.86 6.93
N GLU A 52 2.32 -14.77 7.46
CA GLU A 52 2.75 -15.88 8.32
C GLU A 52 3.60 -16.91 7.58
N GLU A 53 3.49 -16.98 6.24
CA GLU A 53 4.27 -17.89 5.40
C GLU A 53 5.63 -17.30 5.01
N LEU A 54 5.83 -15.99 5.21
CA LEU A 54 7.09 -15.31 4.92
C LEU A 54 8.09 -15.57 6.06
N THR A 55 8.70 -16.75 6.03
CA THR A 55 9.64 -17.23 7.06
C THR A 55 11.10 -16.84 6.83
N VAL A 56 11.43 -16.31 5.65
CA VAL A 56 12.79 -15.93 5.27
C VAL A 56 12.93 -14.41 5.32
N GLU A 57 13.77 -13.94 6.22
CA GLU A 57 14.19 -12.54 6.25
C GLU A 57 15.53 -12.37 5.52
N SER A 58 15.56 -11.45 4.56
CA SER A 58 16.80 -10.98 3.95
C SER A 58 17.18 -9.63 4.54
N VAL A 59 18.42 -9.54 5.03
CA VAL A 59 19.03 -8.26 5.41
C VAL A 59 19.62 -7.50 4.22
N ILE A 60 19.67 -8.14 3.04
CA ILE A 60 20.19 -7.54 1.82
C ILE A 60 19.06 -6.74 1.16
N ALA A 61 19.32 -5.45 0.93
CA ALA A 61 18.40 -4.58 0.21
C ALA A 61 18.30 -5.02 -1.27
N PRO A 62 17.08 -5.03 -1.85
CA PRO A 62 16.93 -5.31 -3.27
C PRO A 62 17.62 -4.22 -4.11
N THR A 63 18.22 -4.63 -5.22
CA THR A 63 18.96 -3.74 -6.13
C THR A 63 18.08 -2.97 -7.11
N ARG A 64 16.75 -3.04 -6.94
CA ARG A 64 15.79 -2.44 -7.88
C ARG A 64 15.87 -0.91 -7.78
N GLN A 65 16.03 -0.26 -8.93
CA GLN A 65 15.92 1.20 -9.01
C GLN A 65 14.45 1.61 -8.95
N ILE A 66 14.16 2.62 -8.14
CA ILE A 66 12.83 3.20 -7.96
C ILE A 66 12.92 4.65 -8.42
N ASN A 67 12.10 5.02 -9.40
CA ASN A 67 12.05 6.38 -9.91
C ASN A 67 11.05 7.24 -9.10
N PRO A 68 11.30 8.54 -8.93
CA PRO A 68 10.40 9.42 -8.19
C PRO A 68 8.97 9.48 -8.76
N GLU A 69 8.80 9.21 -10.04
CA GLU A 69 7.51 9.16 -10.76
C GLU A 69 6.80 7.82 -10.63
N ASN A 70 7.43 6.81 -10.02
CA ASN A 70 6.74 5.56 -9.71
C ASN A 70 5.66 5.81 -8.66
N LEU A 71 4.55 5.08 -8.76
CA LEU A 71 3.51 5.09 -7.74
C LEU A 71 4.05 4.51 -6.44
N ALA A 72 3.76 5.19 -5.33
CA ALA A 72 3.99 4.69 -3.97
C ALA A 72 2.73 3.97 -3.46
N TYR A 73 1.56 4.58 -3.63
CA TYR A 73 0.30 3.97 -3.20
C TYR A 73 -0.92 4.49 -3.97
N ILE A 74 -2.01 3.74 -3.85
CA ILE A 74 -3.35 4.12 -4.31
C ILE A 74 -4.32 4.04 -3.13
N VAL A 75 -5.09 5.11 -2.91
CA VAL A 75 -6.20 5.12 -1.93
C VAL A 75 -7.50 5.37 -2.67
N TYR A 76 -8.48 4.49 -2.46
CA TYR A 76 -9.80 4.67 -3.05
C TYR A 76 -10.67 5.60 -2.21
N THR A 77 -11.40 6.47 -2.89
CA THR A 77 -12.37 7.39 -2.30
C THR A 77 -13.77 7.14 -2.85
N SER A 78 -14.81 7.62 -2.15
CA SER A 78 -16.18 7.59 -2.68
C SER A 78 -16.28 8.48 -3.92
N GLY A 79 -16.67 7.89 -5.05
CA GLY A 79 -16.96 8.66 -6.26
C GLY A 79 -18.37 9.23 -6.22
N SER A 80 -18.54 10.46 -6.72
CA SER A 80 -19.86 11.08 -6.92
C SER A 80 -20.76 10.30 -7.89
N THR A 81 -20.17 9.47 -8.74
CA THR A 81 -20.86 8.59 -9.70
C THR A 81 -21.19 7.20 -9.12
N GLY A 82 -21.01 7.00 -7.81
CA GLY A 82 -21.27 5.75 -7.10
C GLY A 82 -20.13 4.72 -7.15
N LYS A 83 -19.25 4.77 -8.16
CA LYS A 83 -18.05 3.92 -8.22
C LYS A 83 -16.86 4.56 -7.50
N PRO A 84 -16.14 3.82 -6.65
CA PRO A 84 -14.92 4.33 -6.02
C PRO A 84 -13.86 4.76 -7.05
N LYS A 85 -13.07 5.77 -6.72
CA LYS A 85 -11.97 6.27 -7.57
C LYS A 85 -10.63 6.10 -6.85
N GLY A 86 -9.67 5.47 -7.51
CA GLY A 86 -8.30 5.33 -7.02
C GLY A 86 -7.51 6.62 -7.17
N VAL A 87 -7.09 7.21 -6.05
CA VAL A 87 -6.15 8.35 -6.01
C VAL A 87 -4.74 7.79 -6.04
N MET A 88 -4.04 8.01 -7.15
CA MET A 88 -2.67 7.56 -7.35
C MET A 88 -1.67 8.58 -6.79
N VAL A 89 -0.77 8.13 -5.92
CA VAL A 89 0.26 8.98 -5.32
C VAL A 89 1.64 8.46 -5.71
N GLU A 90 2.42 9.33 -6.35
CA GLU A 90 3.82 9.07 -6.74
C GLU A 90 4.77 9.19 -5.54
N TYR A 91 5.92 8.53 -5.64
CA TYR A 91 6.99 8.58 -4.64
C TYR A 91 7.45 10.01 -4.35
N ARG A 92 7.64 10.85 -5.37
CA ARG A 92 8.05 12.25 -5.17
C ARG A 92 7.06 13.04 -4.31
N SER A 93 5.76 12.81 -4.50
CA SER A 93 4.71 13.50 -3.75
C SER A 93 4.70 13.08 -2.29
N LEU A 94 4.85 11.79 -2.04
CA LEU A 94 5.00 11.26 -0.68
C LEU A 94 6.26 11.81 0.00
N MET A 95 7.41 11.75 -0.66
CA MET A 95 8.68 12.22 -0.10
C MET A 95 8.65 13.73 0.18
N ASN A 96 8.04 14.53 -0.69
CA ASN A 96 7.85 15.96 -0.44
C ASN A 96 7.05 16.22 0.85
N MET A 97 5.95 15.49 1.06
CA MET A 97 5.15 15.61 2.29
C MET A 97 5.95 15.18 3.53
N VAL A 98 6.64 14.03 3.47
CA VAL A 98 7.41 13.49 4.59
C VAL A 98 8.56 14.43 4.96
N SER A 99 9.31 14.93 3.98
CA SER A 99 10.42 15.87 4.23
C SER A 99 9.94 17.16 4.86
N TRP A 100 8.85 17.75 4.34
CA TRP A 100 8.22 18.93 4.94
C TRP A 100 7.76 18.67 6.38
N HIS A 101 7.09 17.54 6.63
CA HIS A 101 6.58 17.19 7.95
C HIS A 101 7.71 17.00 8.96
N GLN A 102 8.79 16.32 8.56
CA GLN A 102 9.97 16.15 9.40
C GLN A 102 10.62 17.51 9.75
N GLU A 103 10.73 18.41 8.78
CA GLU A 103 11.32 19.73 8.97
C GLU A 103 10.48 20.61 9.90
N VAL A 104 9.17 20.72 9.63
CA VAL A 104 8.26 21.62 10.36
C VAL A 104 8.04 21.19 11.81
N TYR A 105 7.91 19.88 12.04
CA TYR A 105 7.66 19.34 13.38
C TYR A 105 8.93 18.89 14.10
N HIS A 106 10.11 19.07 13.49
CA HIS A 106 11.41 18.68 14.02
C HIS A 106 11.45 17.22 14.50
N ILE A 107 10.85 16.33 13.72
CA ILE A 107 10.78 14.90 14.08
C ILE A 107 12.19 14.31 14.09
N SER A 108 12.48 13.65 15.20
CA SER A 108 13.76 13.07 15.55
C SER A 108 13.63 11.57 15.85
N ALA A 109 14.76 10.91 16.11
CA ALA A 109 14.77 9.48 16.45
C ALA A 109 14.28 9.21 17.88
N GLU A 110 14.23 10.25 18.71
CA GLU A 110 13.79 10.23 20.09
C GLU A 110 12.26 10.30 20.23
N ASP A 111 11.57 10.76 19.18
CA ASP A 111 10.12 10.88 19.16
C ASP A 111 9.41 9.54 19.08
N ARG A 112 8.16 9.53 19.56
CA ARG A 112 7.26 8.38 19.47
C ARG A 112 5.96 8.81 18.83
N ALA A 113 5.49 8.02 17.87
CA ALA A 113 4.20 8.22 17.22
C ALA A 113 3.28 7.02 17.49
N THR A 114 1.98 7.29 17.55
CA THR A 114 0.97 6.23 17.52
C THR A 114 0.68 5.85 16.08
N GLN A 115 0.50 4.56 15.81
CA GLN A 115 -0.01 4.09 14.52
C GLN A 115 -1.54 4.09 14.53
N ILE A 116 -2.13 5.26 14.74
CA ILE A 116 -3.57 5.52 14.67
C ILE A 116 -3.75 6.58 13.60
N ALA A 117 -4.55 6.26 12.58
CA ALA A 117 -4.99 7.20 11.56
C ALA A 117 -6.50 7.47 11.75
#